data_AF-A0A919GDC5-F1
#
_entry.id   AF-A0A919GDC5-F1
#
_cell.length_a   1.000
_cell.length_b   1.000
_cell.length_c   1.000
_cell.angle_alpha   90.00
_cell.angle_beta   90.00
_cell.angle_gamma   90.00
#
_symmetry.space_group_name_H-M   'P 1'
#
loop_
_entity.id
_entity.type
_entity.pdbx_description
1 polymer ?
#
loop_
_entity_poly.entity_id
_entity_poly.type
_entity_poly.pdbx_seq_one_letter_code
_entity_poly.pdbx_strand_id
1 'polypeptide(L)'
;MVEIKSDAAMDAMREAGRVVARSLAAAKEAARIGVSLRELDDAARTVLAEAGADSPFLGYRPSFASLPRGGLHLRQRRRGARRPDRLPAARR
;
A
#
# COMPACT_ATOMS: atom_id res chain seq x y z
N MET A 1 -1.55 -21.48 -22.84
CA MET A 1 -2.85 -22.03 -22.38
C MET A 1 -3.55 -20.94 -21.58
N VAL A 2 -4.82 -20.65 -21.85
CA VAL A 2 -5.62 -19.66 -21.11
C VAL A 2 -6.72 -20.41 -20.37
N GLU A 3 -6.90 -20.09 -19.09
CA GLU A 3 -7.92 -20.72 -18.26
C GLU A 3 -9.25 -19.97 -18.38
N ILE A 4 -10.31 -20.67 -18.77
CA ILE A 4 -11.67 -20.12 -18.81
C ILE A 4 -12.29 -20.27 -17.42
N LYS A 5 -12.73 -19.15 -16.84
CA LYS A 5 -13.30 -19.11 -15.50
C LYS A 5 -14.76 -19.54 -15.51
N SER A 6 -15.19 -20.22 -14.44
CA SER A 6 -16.61 -20.53 -14.21
C SER A 6 -17.39 -19.28 -13.80
N ASP A 7 -18.71 -19.32 -13.90
CA ASP A 7 -19.57 -18.21 -13.49
C ASP A 7 -19.36 -17.83 -12.02
N ALA A 8 -19.24 -18.83 -11.13
CA ALA A 8 -18.95 -18.61 -9.72
C ALA A 8 -17.59 -17.90 -9.50
N ALA A 9 -16.56 -18.25 -10.29
CA ALA A 9 -15.28 -17.58 -10.23
C ALA A 9 -15.38 -16.13 -10.75
N MET A 10 -16.18 -15.89 -11.79
CA MET A 10 -16.44 -14.55 -12.31
C MET A 10 -17.15 -13.66 -11.26
N ASP A 11 -18.11 -14.21 -10.52
CA ASP A 11 -18.79 -13.48 -9.45
C ASP A 11 -17.85 -13.12 -8.29
N ALA A 12 -17.01 -14.07 -7.88
CA ALA A 12 -15.98 -13.81 -6.87
C ALA A 12 -14.98 -12.73 -7.34
N MET A 13 -14.56 -12.77 -8.61
CA MET A 13 -13.68 -11.76 -9.20
C MET A 13 -14.34 -10.37 -9.25
N ARG A 14 -15.65 -10.29 -9.50
CA ARG A 14 -16.40 -9.01 -9.46
C ARG A 14 -16.37 -8.41 -8.06
N GLU A 15 -16.58 -9.21 -7.01
CA GLU A 15 -16.51 -8.71 -5.64
C GLU A 15 -15.10 -8.24 -5.30
N ALA A 16 -14.08 -9.05 -5.58
CA ALA A 16 -12.68 -8.65 -5.38
C ALA A 16 -12.35 -7.35 -6.13
N GLY A 17 -12.82 -7.20 -7.37
CA GLY A 17 -12.67 -5.98 -8.17
C GLY A 17 -13.31 -4.75 -7.52
N ARG A 18 -14.50 -4.90 -6.90
CA ARG A 18 -15.14 -3.82 -6.14
C ARG A 18 -14.29 -3.37 -4.96
N VAL A 19 -13.71 -4.31 -4.20
CA VAL A 19 -12.80 -3.97 -3.08
C VAL A 19 -11.57 -3.20 -3.59
N VAL A 20 -10.95 -3.67 -4.67
CA VAL A 20 -9.78 -3.02 -5.27
C VAL A 20 -10.12 -1.62 -5.76
N ALA A 21 -11.27 -1.43 -6.41
CA ALA A 21 -11.73 -0.12 -6.87
C ALA A 21 -11.92 0.86 -5.69
N ARG A 22 -12.54 0.41 -4.60
CA ARG A 22 -12.69 1.22 -3.37
C ARG A 22 -11.33 1.59 -2.76
N SER A 23 -10.41 0.63 -2.70
CA SER A 23 -9.07 0.85 -2.15
C SER A 23 -8.28 1.88 -2.96
N LEU A 24 -8.36 1.80 -4.30
CA LEU A 24 -7.75 2.79 -5.19
C LEU A 24 -8.39 4.17 -5.05
N ALA A 25 -9.71 4.25 -4.89
CA ALA A 25 -10.41 5.51 -4.67
C ALA A 25 -9.95 6.19 -3.36
N ALA A 26 -9.84 5.44 -2.27
CA ALA A 26 -9.35 5.96 -0.99
C ALA A 26 -7.90 6.50 -1.10
N ALA A 27 -7.02 5.75 -1.77
CA ALA A 27 -5.65 6.21 -2.00
C ALA A 27 -5.59 7.47 -2.87
N LYS A 28 -6.46 7.59 -3.89
CA LYS A 28 -6.55 8.79 -4.73
C LYS A 28 -7.03 10.01 -3.95
N GLU A 29 -8.03 9.85 -3.09
CA GLU A 29 -8.55 10.94 -2.25
C GLU A 29 -7.51 11.46 -1.25
N ALA A 30 -6.70 10.55 -0.71
CA ALA A 30 -5.61 10.89 0.20
C ALA A 30 -4.40 11.53 -0.51
N ALA A 31 -4.27 11.40 -1.83
CA ALA A 31 -3.10 11.84 -2.58
C ALA A 31 -3.00 13.38 -2.64
N ARG A 32 -2.13 13.96 -1.81
CA ARG A 32 -1.83 15.39 -1.78
C ARG A 32 -0.33 15.64 -1.62
N ILE A 33 0.13 16.85 -1.96
CA ILE A 33 1.52 17.25 -1.76
C ILE A 33 1.88 17.11 -0.28
N GLY A 34 3.02 16.48 0.00
CA GLY A 34 3.50 16.23 1.36
C GLY A 34 2.97 14.95 2.02
N VAL A 35 2.00 14.25 1.40
CA VAL A 35 1.54 12.94 1.88
C VAL A 35 2.57 11.87 1.54
N SER A 36 2.95 11.09 2.55
CA SER A 36 3.91 10.00 2.37
C SER A 36 3.26 8.80 1.68
N LEU A 37 4.07 8.01 0.97
CA LEU A 37 3.60 6.76 0.37
C LEU A 37 3.04 5.77 1.41
N ARG A 38 3.45 5.91 2.67
CA ARG A 38 2.94 5.09 3.77
C ARG A 38 1.50 5.45 4.12
N GLU A 39 1.18 6.73 4.18
CA GLU A 39 -0.19 7.19 4.43
C GLU A 39 -1.14 6.74 3.31
N LEU A 40 -0.65 6.71 2.05
CA LEU A 40 -1.40 6.16 0.93
C LEU A 40 -1.60 4.63 1.04
N ASP A 41 -0.58 3.88 1.47
CA ASP A 41 -0.70 2.44 1.75
C ASP A 41 -1.69 2.17 2.88
N ASP A 42 -1.63 2.95 3.96
CA ASP A 42 -2.50 2.81 5.12
C ASP A 42 -3.97 3.12 4.76
N ALA A 43 -4.23 4.12 3.91
CA ALA A 43 -5.57 4.40 3.38
C ALA A 43 -6.13 3.22 2.57
N ALA A 44 -5.33 2.65 1.66
CA ALA A 44 -5.75 1.48 0.89
C ALA A 44 -5.94 0.23 1.77
N ARG A 45 -5.04 0.02 2.74
CA ARG A 45 -5.08 -1.11 3.68
C ARG A 45 -6.29 -1.07 4.59
N THR A 46 -6.74 0.11 4.99
CA THR A 46 -7.96 0.28 5.80
C THR A 46 -9.16 -0.27 5.05
N VAL A 47 -9.33 0.10 3.77
CA VAL A 47 -10.43 -0.42 2.93
C VAL A 47 -10.36 -1.94 2.74
N LEU A 48 -9.15 -2.49 2.55
CA LEU A 48 -8.96 -3.93 2.45
C LEU A 48 -9.37 -4.64 3.76
N ALA A 49 -8.93 -4.13 4.91
CA ALA A 49 -9.25 -4.69 6.22
C ALA A 49 -10.75 -4.65 6.52
N GLU A 50 -11.42 -3.53 6.22
CA GLU A 50 -12.87 -3.38 6.38
C GLU A 50 -13.66 -4.36 5.50
N ALA A 51 -13.13 -4.70 4.32
CA ALA A 51 -13.72 -5.69 3.42
C ALA A 51 -13.34 -7.14 3.75
N GLY A 52 -12.55 -7.38 4.81
CA GLY A 52 -12.05 -8.71 5.15
C GLY A 52 -11.08 -9.28 4.10
N ALA A 53 -10.42 -8.42 3.33
CA ALA A 53 -9.53 -8.80 2.24
C ALA A 53 -8.05 -8.61 2.60
N ASP A 54 -7.21 -9.49 2.07
CA ASP A 54 -5.76 -9.39 2.18
C ASP A 54 -5.11 -8.84 0.90
N SER A 55 -3.93 -8.23 1.04
CA SER A 55 -3.16 -7.73 -0.10
C SER A 55 -2.21 -8.80 -0.63
N PRO A 56 -2.32 -9.21 -1.91
CA PRO A 56 -1.41 -10.18 -2.51
C PRO A 56 0.01 -9.63 -2.69
N PHE A 57 0.21 -8.32 -2.54
CA PHE A 57 1.51 -7.68 -2.65
C PHE A 57 2.25 -7.57 -1.31
N LEU A 58 1.56 -7.77 -0.19
CA LEU A 58 2.19 -7.70 1.11
C LEU A 58 3.07 -8.94 1.31
N GLY A 59 4.38 -8.74 1.44
CA GLY A 59 5.32 -9.86 1.55
C GLY A 59 5.60 -10.57 0.23
N TYR A 60 5.01 -10.12 -0.88
CA TYR A 60 5.24 -10.73 -2.20
C TYR A 60 6.71 -10.65 -2.59
N ARG A 61 7.36 -11.81 -2.73
CA ARG A 61 8.78 -11.94 -3.05
C ARG A 61 8.97 -12.89 -4.23
N PRO A 62 8.99 -12.37 -5.46
CA PRO A 62 9.33 -13.20 -6.60
C PRO A 62 10.79 -13.64 -6.52
N SER A 63 11.13 -14.74 -7.20
CA SER A 63 12.46 -15.38 -7.14
C SER A 63 13.61 -14.45 -7.55
N PHE A 64 13.34 -13.49 -8.44
CA PHE A 64 14.30 -12.48 -8.89
C PHE A 64 14.45 -11.28 -7.94
N ALA A 65 13.60 -11.17 -6.91
CA ALA A 65 13.65 -10.05 -5.96
C ALA A 65 14.50 -10.40 -4.72
N SER A 66 15.46 -9.52 -4.43
CA SER A 66 16.32 -9.62 -3.24
C SER A 66 15.60 -9.36 -1.93
N LEU A 67 14.49 -8.60 -1.94
CA LEU A 67 13.63 -8.34 -0.78
C LEU A 67 12.15 -8.47 -1.15
N PRO A 68 11.28 -8.92 -0.22
CA PRO A 68 9.83 -8.90 -0.44
C PRO A 68 9.32 -7.47 -0.62
N ARG A 69 8.23 -7.31 -1.37
CA ARG A 69 7.43 -6.08 -1.35
C ARG A 69 6.96 -5.82 0.09
N GLY A 70 7.30 -4.65 0.62
CA GLY A 70 7.13 -4.32 2.03
C GLY A 70 8.35 -4.60 2.93
N GLY A 71 9.39 -5.29 2.45
CA GLY A 71 10.60 -5.63 3.22
C GLY A 71 11.41 -4.41 3.70
N LEU A 72 11.30 -3.26 3.02
CA LEU A 72 11.90 -2.00 3.49
C LEU A 72 11.20 -1.43 4.74
N HIS A 73 9.90 -1.73 4.93
CA HIS A 73 9.11 -1.18 6.04
C HIS A 73 9.48 -1.80 7.39
N LEU A 74 9.94 -3.06 7.42
CA LEU A 74 10.41 -3.73 8.64
C LEU A 74 11.72 -3.12 9.19
N ARG A 75 12.54 -2.49 8.34
CA ARG A 75 13.78 -1.82 8.79
C ARG A 75 13.56 -0.40 9.33
N GLN A 76 12.49 0.28 8.92
CA GLN A 76 12.19 1.66 9.35
C GLN A 76 11.72 1.72 10.82
N ARG A 77 11.22 0.61 11.40
CA ARG A 77 10.83 0.55 12.82
C ARG A 77 11.99 0.79 13.80
N ARG A 78 13.25 0.72 13.37
CA ARG A 78 14.43 0.98 14.21
C ARG A 78 15.10 2.35 14.01
N ARG A 79 14.63 3.20 13.08
CA ARG A 79 15.22 4.52 12.81
C ARG A 79 14.32 5.70 13.16
N GLY A 80 13.33 5.48 14.03
CA GLY A 80 12.50 6.54 14.61
C GLY A 80 13.20 7.28 15.76
N ALA A 81 14.29 7.99 15.49
CA ALA A 81 14.74 9.08 16.36
C ALA A 81 14.66 10.37 15.55
N ARG A 82 13.64 11.19 15.84
CA ARG A 82 13.45 12.53 15.27
C ARG A 82 14.74 13.33 15.39
N ARG A 83 15.21 13.95 14.31
CA ARG A 83 16.09 15.13 14.40
C ARG A 83 15.20 16.37 14.45
N PRO A 84 15.26 17.20 15.51
CA PRO A 84 14.57 18.48 15.52
C PRO A 84 15.32 19.52 14.69
N ASP A 85 14.55 20.44 14.12
CA ASP A 85 14.91 21.53 13.22
C ASP A 85 16.11 22.38 13.66
N ARG A 86 17.00 22.73 12.71
CA ARG A 86 17.75 24.00 12.68
C ARG A 86 18.14 24.36 11.23
N LEU A 87 17.44 25.31 10.62
CA LEU A 87 18.02 26.16 9.57
C LEU A 87 18.68 27.36 10.26
N PRO A 88 19.96 27.68 9.99
CA PRO A 88 20.60 28.82 10.62
C PRO A 88 20.06 30.13 10.04
N ALA A 89 19.76 31.08 10.91
CA ALA A 89 19.36 32.44 10.54
C ALA A 89 20.47 33.10 9.69
N ALA A 90 20.10 33.56 8.49
CA ALA A 90 20.94 34.40 7.66
C ALA A 90 21.19 35.73 8.39
N ARG A 91 22.46 35.98 8.75
CA ARG A 91 22.90 37.30 9.23
C ARG A 91 23.06 38.22 8.01
N ARG A 92 22.48 39.41 8.12
CA ARG A 92 22.73 40.57 7.26
C ARG A 92 24.12 41.14 7.55
#